data_AF-A0A024H161-F1
#
_entry.id   AF-A0A024H161-F1
#
_cell.length_a   1.000
_cell.length_b   1.000
_cell.length_c   1.000
_cell.angle_alpha   90.00
_cell.angle_beta   90.00
_cell.angle_gamma   90.00
#
_symmetry.space_group_name_H-M   'P 1'
#
loop_
_entity.id
_entity.type
_entity.pdbx_description
1 polymer ?
#
loop_
_entity_poly.entity_id
_entity_poly.type
_entity_poly.pdbx_seq_one_letter_code
_entity_poly.pdbx_strand_id
1 'polypeptide(L)'
;MPPVVKAGPAKAGAAKARAGSTKVARPVKAPTLRHERTFKAQGVRLVAGVDEVGRGALAGPVSVGIAVVDVERQRPLAGVRDSKLLSPAERERLDPLVRRWSVASAVGHASAQEIDSLGIIAALRLAGTRAWQEILAAGVTPDMVLLDGSHNWLSPAEQLSLFDEPVLEAVCDAPVHTKIKADMQCLSVAAASVIAKVERDRMMRELHTEYPDFGWDINKGYATVSHRDVLRAAGPTPYHRVSWRLLGGELLEGVQDDGEGPGVED
;
A
#
# COMPACT_ATOMS: atom_id res chain seq x y z
N MET A 1 69.20 17.07 35.25
CA MET A 1 69.63 16.49 33.96
C MET A 1 69.54 14.97 34.12
N PRO A 2 68.97 14.14 33.22
CA PRO A 2 68.51 14.32 31.82
C PRO A 2 66.99 14.02 31.64
N PRO A 3 66.44 13.80 30.42
CA PRO A 3 66.27 14.77 29.33
C PRO A 3 64.80 15.16 29.07
N VAL A 4 64.61 16.39 28.61
CA VAL A 4 63.33 16.94 28.11
C VAL A 4 63.13 16.47 26.67
N VAL A 5 62.06 15.71 26.42
CA VAL A 5 61.63 15.33 25.07
C VAL A 5 60.84 16.47 24.42
N LYS A 6 61.40 17.05 23.35
CA LYS A 6 60.73 18.02 22.48
C LYS A 6 59.79 17.28 21.52
N ALA A 7 58.50 17.60 21.54
CA ALA A 7 57.56 17.19 20.52
C ALA A 7 57.82 17.98 19.22
N GLY A 8 58.12 17.28 18.12
CA GLY A 8 58.18 17.84 16.77
C GLY A 8 56.79 17.93 16.14
N PRO A 9 56.57 18.81 15.14
CA PRO A 9 55.26 18.99 14.53
C PRO A 9 54.98 17.85 13.53
N ALA A 10 53.96 17.04 13.80
CA ALA A 10 53.48 16.06 12.85
C ALA A 10 52.46 16.71 11.89
N LYS A 11 52.74 16.56 10.59
CA LYS A 11 52.10 17.22 9.44
C LYS A 11 50.62 16.87 9.32
N ALA A 12 49.79 17.88 9.09
CA ALA A 12 48.39 17.72 8.69
C ALA A 12 48.33 17.08 7.30
N GLY A 13 47.84 15.84 7.23
CA GLY A 13 47.50 15.16 5.98
C GLY A 13 46.16 15.69 5.46
N ALA A 14 46.19 16.45 4.36
CA ALA A 14 44.98 16.85 3.66
C ALA A 14 44.31 15.60 3.04
N ALA A 15 43.22 15.14 3.66
CA ALA A 15 42.36 14.12 3.08
C ALA A 15 41.63 14.71 1.87
N LYS A 16 42.01 14.28 0.65
CA LYS A 16 41.25 14.57 -0.58
C LYS A 16 39.85 13.97 -0.45
N ALA A 17 38.84 14.83 -0.35
CA ALA A 17 37.44 14.43 -0.48
C ALA A 17 37.24 13.75 -1.85
N ARG A 18 36.93 12.45 -1.84
CA ARG A 18 36.43 11.77 -3.03
C ARG A 18 35.02 12.28 -3.28
N ALA A 19 34.86 13.12 -4.29
CA ALA A 19 33.56 13.47 -4.84
C ALA A 19 32.86 12.18 -5.29
N GLY A 20 31.88 11.72 -4.52
CA GLY A 20 31.01 10.64 -4.94
C GLY A 20 30.24 11.10 -6.16
N SER A 21 30.45 10.47 -7.32
CA SER A 21 29.62 10.71 -8.48
C SER A 21 28.19 10.30 -8.13
N THR A 22 27.30 11.26 -7.94
CA THR A 22 25.85 11.01 -7.92
C THR A 22 25.50 10.43 -9.29
N LYS A 23 25.29 9.10 -9.34
CA LYS A 23 24.66 8.47 -10.50
C LYS A 23 23.30 9.13 -10.67
N VAL A 24 23.17 9.99 -11.67
CA VAL A 24 21.88 10.53 -12.09
C VAL A 24 20.99 9.33 -12.43
N ALA A 25 19.99 9.07 -11.59
CA ALA A 25 19.04 7.98 -11.82
C ALA A 25 18.38 8.19 -13.18
N ARG A 26 18.39 7.16 -14.05
CA ARG A 26 17.69 7.24 -15.34
C ARG A 26 16.23 7.61 -15.08
N PRO A 27 15.65 8.56 -15.83
CA PRO A 27 14.27 8.95 -15.62
C PRO A 27 13.37 7.74 -15.80
N VAL A 28 12.60 7.42 -14.76
CA VAL A 28 11.59 6.35 -14.80
C VAL A 28 10.62 6.68 -15.93
N LYS A 29 10.45 5.75 -16.87
CA LYS A 29 9.57 5.92 -18.02
C LYS A 29 8.13 6.07 -17.52
N ALA A 30 7.41 7.09 -18.00
CA ALA A 30 6.02 7.29 -17.62
C ALA A 30 5.13 6.15 -18.14
N PRO A 31 4.09 5.75 -17.37
CA PRO A 31 3.11 4.77 -17.82
C PRO A 31 2.33 5.29 -19.05
N THR A 32 1.82 4.38 -19.86
CA THR A 32 1.09 4.70 -21.09
C THR A 32 -0.09 3.76 -21.28
N LEU A 33 -1.02 4.09 -22.18
CA LEU A 33 -2.14 3.21 -22.55
C LEU A 33 -1.75 2.06 -23.51
N ARG A 34 -0.44 1.79 -23.68
CA ARG A 34 0.02 0.80 -24.67
C ARG A 34 -0.43 -0.60 -24.32
N HIS A 35 -0.42 -0.97 -23.04
CA HIS A 35 -0.75 -2.33 -22.62
C HIS A 35 -2.26 -2.56 -22.65
N GLU A 36 -3.03 -1.61 -22.15
CA GLU A 36 -4.49 -1.58 -22.18
C GLU A 36 -5.00 -1.75 -23.62
N ARG A 37 -4.36 -1.08 -24.59
CA ARG A 37 -4.70 -1.20 -26.01
C ARG A 37 -4.35 -2.55 -26.65
N THR A 38 -3.53 -3.39 -26.01
CA THR A 38 -3.26 -4.75 -26.55
C THR A 38 -4.49 -5.65 -26.48
N PHE A 39 -5.41 -5.37 -25.55
CA PHE A 39 -6.65 -6.12 -25.40
C PHE A 39 -7.72 -5.76 -26.44
N LYS A 40 -7.54 -4.66 -27.18
CA LYS A 40 -8.48 -4.24 -28.23
C LYS A 40 -8.73 -5.33 -29.28
N ALA A 41 -7.69 -6.07 -29.65
CA ALA A 41 -7.80 -7.18 -30.62
C ALA A 41 -8.66 -8.35 -30.11
N GLN A 42 -8.93 -8.42 -28.81
CA GLN A 42 -9.76 -9.42 -28.16
C GLN A 42 -11.21 -8.93 -27.98
N GLY A 43 -11.58 -7.77 -28.54
CA GLY A 43 -12.91 -7.18 -28.42
C GLY A 43 -13.13 -6.33 -27.16
N VAL A 44 -12.10 -6.17 -26.33
CA VAL A 44 -12.15 -5.38 -25.08
C VAL A 44 -12.19 -3.89 -25.39
N ARG A 45 -13.14 -3.17 -24.79
CA ARG A 45 -13.29 -1.72 -24.90
C ARG A 45 -13.00 -1.02 -23.58
N LEU A 46 -13.59 -1.47 -22.50
CA LEU A 46 -13.46 -0.89 -21.17
C LEU A 46 -12.51 -1.72 -20.31
N VAL A 47 -11.40 -1.12 -19.90
CA VAL A 47 -10.40 -1.76 -19.03
C VAL A 47 -10.41 -1.07 -17.68
N ALA A 48 -10.64 -1.82 -16.61
CA ALA A 48 -10.48 -1.38 -15.24
C ALA A 48 -9.02 -1.59 -14.78
N GLY A 49 -8.27 -0.52 -14.58
CA GLY A 49 -6.99 -0.59 -13.87
C GLY A 49 -7.24 -0.67 -12.37
N VAL A 50 -6.53 -1.56 -11.67
CA VAL A 50 -6.73 -1.82 -10.23
C VAL A 50 -5.38 -1.85 -9.51
N ASP A 51 -5.30 -1.15 -8.38
CA ASP A 51 -4.14 -1.15 -7.48
C ASP A 51 -4.58 -0.98 -6.01
N GLU A 52 -3.75 -1.45 -5.07
CA GLU A 52 -4.01 -1.36 -3.64
C GLU A 52 -3.04 -0.47 -2.87
N VAL A 53 -3.48 0.00 -1.70
CA VAL A 53 -2.65 0.70 -0.75
C VAL A 53 -2.96 0.27 0.68
N GLY A 54 -1.96 0.36 1.56
CA GLY A 54 -2.14 0.06 2.98
C GLY A 54 -2.02 -1.40 3.34
N ARG A 55 -1.70 -2.28 2.37
CA ARG A 55 -1.53 -3.71 2.62
C ARG A 55 -0.60 -4.00 3.80
N GLY A 56 0.52 -3.29 3.93
CA GLY A 56 1.51 -3.50 5.00
C GLY A 56 1.42 -2.59 6.23
N ALA A 57 0.37 -1.78 6.37
CA ALA A 57 0.20 -0.91 7.53
C ALA A 57 -0.23 -1.69 8.78
N LEU A 58 0.16 -1.22 9.98
CA LEU A 58 -0.31 -1.76 11.25
C LEU A 58 -1.70 -1.24 11.63
N ALA A 59 -2.04 -0.04 11.16
CA ALA A 59 -3.30 0.63 11.44
C ALA A 59 -4.00 1.16 10.18
N GLY A 60 -5.31 1.31 10.30
CA GLY A 60 -6.19 1.78 9.25
C GLY A 60 -6.51 0.74 8.18
N PRO A 61 -7.39 1.11 7.24
CA PRO A 61 -7.90 0.18 6.25
C PRO A 61 -6.83 -0.24 5.24
N VAL A 62 -7.10 -1.35 4.56
CA VAL A 62 -6.58 -1.59 3.22
C VAL A 62 -7.55 -0.99 2.22
N SER A 63 -7.04 -0.42 1.12
CA SER A 63 -7.87 0.31 0.16
C SER A 63 -7.49 -0.06 -1.26
N VAL A 64 -8.48 -0.21 -2.12
CA VAL A 64 -8.32 -0.61 -3.53
C VAL A 64 -8.96 0.45 -4.40
N GLY A 65 -8.16 1.02 -5.31
CA GLY A 65 -8.66 1.95 -6.30
C GLY A 65 -8.96 1.24 -7.61
N ILE A 66 -9.99 1.71 -8.32
CA ILE A 66 -10.32 1.28 -9.68
C ILE A 66 -10.42 2.52 -10.56
N ALA A 67 -9.74 2.49 -11.71
CA ALA A 67 -9.85 3.51 -12.74
C ALA A 67 -10.17 2.85 -14.09
N VAL A 68 -11.39 3.09 -14.60
CA VAL A 68 -11.86 2.53 -15.86
C VAL A 68 -11.50 3.45 -17.03
N VAL A 69 -10.99 2.87 -18.11
CA VAL A 69 -10.64 3.58 -19.34
C VAL A 69 -11.29 2.94 -20.56
N ASP A 70 -11.72 3.78 -21.51
CA ASP A 70 -12.11 3.33 -22.84
C ASP A 70 -10.85 3.29 -23.73
N VAL A 71 -10.39 2.10 -24.12
CA VAL A 71 -9.10 1.93 -24.83
C VAL A 71 -9.08 2.61 -26.20
N GLU A 72 -10.24 2.93 -26.77
CA GLU A 72 -10.38 3.63 -28.04
C GLU A 72 -10.41 5.15 -27.88
N ARG A 73 -11.05 5.65 -26.82
CA ARG A 73 -11.29 7.09 -26.63
C ARG A 73 -10.28 7.76 -25.70
N GLN A 74 -9.71 7.01 -24.76
CA GLN A 74 -8.86 7.58 -23.73
C GLN A 74 -7.52 8.07 -24.30
N ARG A 75 -7.17 9.31 -23.98
CA ARG A 75 -5.87 9.92 -24.32
C ARG A 75 -4.90 9.80 -23.15
N PRO A 76 -3.57 9.82 -23.39
CA PRO A 76 -2.59 9.85 -22.30
C PRO A 76 -2.82 11.04 -21.37
N LEU A 77 -2.63 10.83 -20.06
CA LEU A 77 -2.71 11.85 -19.03
C LEU A 77 -1.30 12.14 -18.50
N ALA A 78 -0.82 13.36 -18.73
CA ALA A 78 0.53 13.76 -18.34
C ALA A 78 0.67 13.85 -16.81
N GLY A 79 1.86 13.49 -16.32
CA GLY A 79 2.22 13.61 -14.90
C GLY A 79 1.78 12.44 -14.02
N VAL A 80 0.85 11.58 -14.47
CA VAL A 80 0.47 10.36 -13.73
C VAL A 80 1.59 9.33 -13.83
N ARG A 81 1.96 8.77 -12.67
CA ARG A 81 2.98 7.75 -12.45
C ARG A 81 2.57 6.92 -11.24
N ASP A 82 3.33 5.86 -10.93
CA ASP A 82 3.27 5.17 -9.63
C ASP A 82 3.17 6.20 -8.51
N SER A 83 2.11 6.08 -7.69
CA SER A 83 1.80 7.00 -6.61
C SER A 83 2.97 7.19 -5.65
N LYS A 84 3.82 6.17 -5.44
CA LYS A 84 5.01 6.23 -4.56
C LYS A 84 6.10 7.15 -5.11
N LEU A 85 6.11 7.39 -6.43
CA LEU A 85 7.06 8.29 -7.10
C LEU A 85 6.57 9.75 -7.12
N LEU A 86 5.35 10.01 -6.65
CA LEU A 86 4.74 11.33 -6.61
C LEU A 86 4.77 11.88 -5.18
N SER A 87 5.04 13.17 -5.04
CA SER A 87 4.87 13.87 -3.76
C SER A 87 3.40 13.90 -3.33
N PRO A 88 3.09 14.06 -2.03
CA PRO A 88 1.71 14.20 -1.57
C PRO A 88 0.94 15.31 -2.30
N ALA A 89 1.56 16.48 -2.49
CA ALA A 89 0.94 17.60 -3.19
C ALA A 89 0.66 17.29 -4.68
N GLU A 90 1.56 16.58 -5.37
CA GLU A 90 1.32 16.15 -6.74
C GLU A 90 0.18 15.13 -6.83
N ARG A 91 0.10 14.20 -5.88
CA ARG A 91 -1.01 13.23 -5.82
C ARG A 91 -2.34 13.93 -5.61
N GLU A 92 -2.44 14.85 -4.65
CA GLU A 92 -3.67 15.61 -4.40
C GLU A 92 -4.08 16.49 -5.58
N ARG A 93 -3.11 17.05 -6.32
CA ARG A 93 -3.38 17.76 -7.57
C ARG A 93 -3.88 16.83 -8.68
N LEU A 94 -3.36 15.60 -8.74
CA LEU A 94 -3.69 14.62 -9.79
C LEU A 94 -5.00 13.88 -9.54
N ASP A 95 -5.39 13.61 -8.30
CA ASP A 95 -6.63 12.90 -7.95
C ASP A 95 -7.87 13.42 -8.71
N PRO A 96 -8.22 14.72 -8.67
CA PRO A 96 -9.39 15.21 -9.39
C PRO A 96 -9.21 15.16 -10.92
N LEU A 97 -7.98 15.19 -11.43
CA LEU A 97 -7.69 15.05 -12.86
C LEU A 97 -7.86 13.61 -13.32
N VAL A 98 -7.39 12.64 -12.52
CA VAL A 98 -7.53 11.21 -12.78
C VAL A 98 -9.01 10.82 -12.77
N ARG A 99 -9.78 11.24 -11.76
CA ARG A 99 -11.21 10.95 -11.67
C ARG A 99 -12.02 11.47 -12.86
N ARG A 100 -11.71 12.70 -13.32
CA ARG A 100 -12.34 13.26 -14.54
C ARG A 100 -11.87 12.61 -15.83
N TRP A 101 -10.64 12.10 -15.84
CA TRP A 101 -10.08 11.44 -17.00
C TRP A 101 -10.70 10.06 -17.17
N SER A 102 -10.84 9.28 -16.09
CA SER A 102 -11.45 7.95 -16.12
C SER A 102 -12.91 7.99 -16.60
N VAL A 103 -13.34 6.94 -17.29
CA VAL A 103 -14.76 6.71 -17.63
C VAL A 103 -15.59 6.56 -16.35
N ALA A 104 -15.05 5.83 -15.40
CA ALA A 104 -15.51 5.74 -14.03
C ALA A 104 -14.32 5.44 -13.11
N SER A 105 -14.42 5.83 -11.85
CA SER A 105 -13.40 5.52 -10.85
C SER A 105 -14.04 5.38 -9.48
N ALA A 106 -13.52 4.48 -8.66
CA ALA A 106 -14.01 4.20 -7.32
C ALA A 106 -12.85 3.81 -6.40
N VAL A 107 -13.05 3.93 -5.09
CA VAL A 107 -12.14 3.41 -4.08
C VAL A 107 -12.94 2.66 -3.05
N GLY A 108 -12.60 1.40 -2.84
CA GLY A 108 -13.21 0.58 -1.81
C GLY A 108 -12.22 0.33 -0.68
N HIS A 109 -12.75 0.13 0.52
CA HIS A 109 -11.97 -0.01 1.74
C HIS A 109 -12.38 -1.27 2.50
N ALA A 110 -11.43 -1.88 3.20
CA ALA A 110 -11.70 -2.85 4.26
C ALA A 110 -10.95 -2.44 5.52
N SER A 111 -11.69 -2.31 6.61
CA SER A 111 -11.27 -1.84 7.92
C SER A 111 -10.23 -2.75 8.58
N ALA A 112 -9.60 -2.27 9.66
CA ALA A 112 -8.68 -3.08 10.44
C ALA A 112 -9.38 -4.32 11.04
N GLN A 113 -10.62 -4.16 11.51
CA GLN A 113 -11.46 -5.24 12.05
C GLN A 113 -11.78 -6.31 11.00
N GLU A 114 -12.10 -5.90 9.76
CA GLU A 114 -12.34 -6.83 8.66
C GLU A 114 -11.05 -7.55 8.27
N ILE A 115 -9.91 -6.87 8.30
CA ILE A 115 -8.60 -7.51 8.08
C ILE A 115 -8.29 -8.54 9.18
N ASP A 116 -8.59 -8.22 10.43
CA ASP A 116 -8.39 -9.14 11.56
C ASP A 116 -9.31 -10.35 11.47
N SER A 117 -10.54 -10.16 10.98
CA SER A 117 -11.55 -11.22 10.89
C SER A 117 -11.38 -12.13 9.66
N LEU A 118 -11.01 -11.55 8.51
CA LEU A 118 -10.98 -12.24 7.23
C LEU A 118 -9.56 -12.61 6.78
N GLY A 119 -8.55 -11.98 7.35
CA GLY A 119 -7.19 -11.98 6.82
C GLY A 119 -7.02 -11.00 5.65
N ILE A 120 -5.77 -10.65 5.37
CA ILE A 120 -5.44 -9.55 4.44
C ILE A 120 -5.86 -9.79 2.99
N ILE A 121 -5.83 -11.03 2.51
CA ILE A 121 -6.19 -11.35 1.12
C ILE A 121 -7.70 -11.24 0.90
N ALA A 122 -8.50 -11.78 1.82
CA ALA A 122 -9.96 -11.67 1.74
C ALA A 122 -10.42 -10.22 1.99
N ALA A 123 -9.78 -9.48 2.89
CA ALA A 123 -10.05 -8.05 3.07
C ALA A 123 -9.68 -7.20 1.84
N LEU A 124 -8.58 -7.52 1.14
CA LEU A 124 -8.24 -6.91 -0.15
C LEU A 124 -9.34 -7.16 -1.19
N ARG A 125 -9.80 -8.41 -1.30
CA ARG A 125 -10.91 -8.76 -2.19
C ARG A 125 -12.17 -7.98 -1.83
N LEU A 126 -12.53 -7.91 -0.54
CA LEU A 126 -13.69 -7.14 -0.07
C LEU A 126 -13.60 -5.65 -0.44
N ALA A 127 -12.44 -5.03 -0.23
CA ALA A 127 -12.19 -3.65 -0.64
C ALA A 127 -12.33 -3.48 -2.17
N GLY A 128 -11.76 -4.40 -2.95
CA GLY A 128 -11.88 -4.40 -4.41
C GLY A 128 -13.32 -4.61 -4.90
N THR A 129 -14.07 -5.52 -4.27
CA THR A 129 -15.48 -5.78 -4.54
C THR A 129 -16.34 -4.53 -4.30
N ARG A 130 -16.11 -3.81 -3.19
CA ARG A 130 -16.80 -2.53 -2.90
C ARG A 130 -16.55 -1.50 -4.01
N ALA A 131 -15.28 -1.32 -4.40
CA ALA A 131 -14.93 -0.42 -5.49
C ALA A 131 -15.59 -0.85 -6.82
N TRP A 132 -15.61 -2.15 -7.10
CA TRP A 132 -16.24 -2.71 -8.30
C TRP A 132 -17.75 -2.43 -8.34
N GLN A 133 -18.44 -2.62 -7.22
CA GLN A 133 -19.88 -2.34 -7.11
C GLN A 133 -20.21 -0.87 -7.36
N GLU A 134 -19.37 0.06 -6.90
CA GLU A 134 -19.54 1.49 -7.21
C GLU A 134 -19.39 1.79 -8.70
N ILE A 135 -18.45 1.13 -9.39
CA ILE A 135 -18.30 1.25 -10.85
C ILE A 135 -19.56 0.75 -11.57
N LEU A 136 -20.08 -0.41 -11.17
CA LEU A 136 -21.31 -0.97 -11.74
C LEU A 136 -22.53 -0.08 -11.46
N ALA A 137 -22.65 0.46 -10.24
CA ALA A 137 -23.73 1.37 -9.84
C ALA A 137 -23.69 2.70 -10.64
N ALA A 138 -22.52 3.12 -11.10
CA ALA A 138 -22.36 4.26 -12.01
C ALA A 138 -22.77 3.95 -13.47
N GLY A 139 -23.27 2.74 -13.74
CA GLY A 139 -23.70 2.30 -15.08
C GLY A 139 -22.55 1.93 -16.01
N VAL A 140 -21.37 1.64 -15.47
CA VAL A 140 -20.18 1.25 -16.23
C VAL A 140 -19.85 -0.20 -15.94
N THR A 141 -19.80 -1.03 -16.98
CA THR A 141 -19.42 -2.44 -16.88
C THR A 141 -18.10 -2.65 -17.61
N PRO A 142 -16.96 -2.78 -16.89
CA PRO A 142 -15.68 -3.03 -17.52
C PRO A 142 -15.64 -4.43 -18.14
N ASP A 143 -15.06 -4.56 -19.33
CA ASP A 143 -14.93 -5.86 -20.02
C ASP A 143 -13.79 -6.71 -19.41
N MET A 144 -12.89 -6.06 -18.66
CA MET A 144 -11.63 -6.63 -18.18
C MET A 144 -11.06 -5.84 -17.01
N VAL A 145 -10.36 -6.55 -16.13
CA VAL A 145 -9.47 -5.95 -15.12
C VAL A 145 -8.01 -6.14 -15.49
N LEU A 146 -7.23 -5.08 -15.31
CA LEU A 146 -5.78 -5.10 -15.26
C LEU A 146 -5.32 -4.79 -13.84
N LEU A 147 -4.76 -5.80 -13.17
CA LEU A 147 -4.44 -5.78 -11.74
C LEU A 147 -2.92 -5.73 -11.52
N ASP A 148 -2.44 -4.82 -10.67
CA ASP A 148 -1.03 -4.84 -10.25
C ASP A 148 -0.70 -6.09 -9.43
N GLY A 149 0.49 -6.65 -9.70
CA GLY A 149 1.03 -7.80 -8.97
C GLY A 149 0.97 -9.10 -9.76
N SER A 150 1.21 -10.22 -9.07
CA SER A 150 1.34 -11.55 -9.67
C SER A 150 0.21 -12.51 -9.34
N HIS A 151 -0.65 -12.16 -8.38
CA HIS A 151 -1.70 -13.05 -7.88
C HIS A 151 -3.06 -12.40 -8.11
N ASN A 152 -3.99 -13.16 -8.69
CA ASN A 152 -5.37 -12.72 -8.85
C ASN A 152 -6.12 -12.90 -7.53
N TRP A 153 -6.13 -11.85 -6.71
CA TRP A 153 -6.86 -11.84 -5.44
C TRP A 153 -8.29 -11.28 -5.56
N LEU A 154 -8.62 -10.65 -6.69
CA LEU A 154 -9.85 -9.90 -6.90
C LEU A 154 -11.00 -10.76 -7.43
N SER A 155 -10.71 -11.72 -8.31
CA SER A 155 -11.74 -12.66 -8.78
C SER A 155 -12.33 -13.46 -7.60
N PRO A 156 -13.56 -13.99 -7.76
CA PRO A 156 -14.10 -14.97 -6.83
C PRO A 156 -13.08 -16.07 -6.58
N ALA A 157 -12.98 -16.55 -5.34
CA ALA A 157 -12.32 -17.81 -5.12
C ALA A 157 -13.11 -18.87 -5.90
N GLU A 158 -12.43 -19.66 -6.74
CA GLU A 158 -13.01 -20.90 -7.22
C GLU A 158 -13.47 -21.71 -6.00
N GLN A 159 -14.65 -22.32 -6.09
CA GLN A 159 -15.14 -23.21 -5.04
C GLN A 159 -14.15 -24.38 -4.92
N LEU A 160 -13.29 -24.35 -3.89
CA LEU A 160 -12.22 -25.33 -3.70
C LEU A 160 -12.76 -26.68 -3.20
N SER A 161 -13.97 -26.67 -2.62
CA SER A 161 -14.67 -27.83 -2.10
C SER A 161 -16.19 -27.74 -2.32
N LEU A 162 -16.83 -28.90 -2.51
CA LEU A 162 -18.31 -29.01 -2.53
C LEU A 162 -18.99 -28.55 -1.23
N PHE A 163 -18.22 -28.39 -0.15
CA PHE A 163 -18.68 -27.93 1.16
C PHE A 163 -18.35 -26.46 1.46
N ASP A 164 -17.68 -25.77 0.54
CA ASP A 164 -17.46 -24.33 0.71
C ASP A 164 -18.77 -23.60 0.45
N GLU A 165 -19.17 -22.75 1.39
CA GLU A 165 -20.29 -21.83 1.16
C GLU A 165 -19.92 -20.87 0.01
N PRO A 166 -20.72 -20.81 -1.08
CA PRO A 166 -20.44 -19.89 -2.16
C PRO A 166 -20.48 -18.47 -1.60
N VAL A 167 -19.38 -17.73 -1.79
CA VAL A 167 -19.34 -16.30 -1.47
C VAL A 167 -20.26 -15.60 -2.48
N LEU A 168 -21.52 -15.44 -2.09
CA LEU A 168 -22.65 -14.97 -2.90
C LEU A 168 -22.71 -13.44 -3.10
N GLU A 169 -21.70 -12.70 -2.65
CA GLU A 169 -21.63 -11.25 -2.89
C GLU A 169 -21.23 -10.98 -4.35
N ALA A 170 -21.68 -9.85 -4.92
CA ALA A 170 -21.32 -9.46 -6.29
C ALA A 170 -19.81 -9.19 -6.38
N VAL A 171 -19.03 -10.21 -6.74
CA VAL A 171 -17.58 -10.15 -6.92
C VAL A 171 -17.25 -9.69 -8.35
N CYS A 172 -16.02 -9.21 -8.57
CA CYS A 172 -15.50 -8.93 -9.91
C CYS A 172 -15.63 -10.15 -10.83
N ASP A 173 -16.58 -10.08 -11.76
CA ASP A 173 -16.93 -11.09 -12.75
C ASP A 173 -16.17 -10.93 -14.07
N ALA A 174 -15.53 -9.78 -14.29
CA ALA A 174 -14.68 -9.54 -15.44
C ALA A 174 -13.37 -10.36 -15.38
N PRO A 175 -12.84 -10.83 -16.53
CA PRO A 175 -11.53 -11.46 -16.60
C PRO A 175 -10.42 -10.58 -16.02
N VAL A 176 -9.63 -11.14 -15.10
CA VAL A 176 -8.52 -10.44 -14.44
C VAL A 176 -7.18 -10.83 -15.08
N HIS A 177 -6.48 -9.83 -15.59
CA HIS A 177 -5.10 -9.95 -16.04
C HIS A 177 -4.15 -9.34 -15.02
N THR A 178 -3.31 -10.16 -14.41
CA THR A 178 -2.29 -9.70 -13.46
C THR A 178 -1.03 -9.29 -14.18
N LYS A 179 -0.37 -8.25 -13.67
CA LYS A 179 0.90 -7.79 -14.19
C LYS A 179 1.75 -7.16 -13.09
N ILE A 180 2.97 -7.67 -12.94
CA ILE A 180 3.93 -7.15 -11.97
C ILE A 180 4.36 -5.73 -12.37
N LYS A 181 4.23 -4.78 -11.44
CA LYS A 181 4.57 -3.35 -11.64
C LYS A 181 3.77 -2.73 -12.79
N ALA A 182 2.49 -3.06 -12.85
CA ALA A 182 1.56 -2.53 -13.82
C ALA A 182 1.37 -1.02 -13.62
N ASP A 183 1.39 -0.52 -12.39
CA ASP A 183 1.40 0.91 -12.04
C ASP A 183 2.53 1.72 -12.74
N MET A 184 3.67 1.10 -12.99
CA MET A 184 4.79 1.72 -13.71
C MET A 184 4.64 1.72 -15.23
N GLN A 185 3.73 0.91 -15.79
CA GLN A 185 3.65 0.66 -17.24
C GLN A 185 2.30 1.01 -17.85
N CYS A 186 1.23 0.86 -17.08
CA CYS A 186 -0.17 0.93 -17.47
C CYS A 186 -0.79 2.16 -16.81
N LEU A 187 -1.29 3.06 -17.64
CA LEU A 187 -1.80 4.34 -17.17
C LEU A 187 -3.09 4.18 -16.35
N SER A 188 -3.94 3.19 -16.65
CA SER A 188 -5.14 2.91 -15.85
C SER A 188 -4.78 2.46 -14.43
N VAL A 189 -3.78 1.59 -14.28
CA VAL A 189 -3.31 1.12 -12.96
C VAL A 189 -2.61 2.23 -12.19
N ALA A 190 -1.79 3.04 -12.87
CA ALA A 190 -1.17 4.21 -12.25
C ALA A 190 -2.23 5.20 -11.72
N ALA A 191 -3.29 5.44 -12.50
CA ALA A 191 -4.44 6.24 -12.10
C ALA A 191 -5.14 5.65 -10.86
N ALA A 192 -5.42 4.35 -10.85
CA ALA A 192 -6.00 3.64 -9.71
C ALA A 192 -5.13 3.79 -8.43
N SER A 193 -3.80 3.67 -8.58
CA SER A 193 -2.85 3.85 -7.47
C SER A 193 -2.95 5.24 -6.84
N VAL A 194 -3.14 6.29 -7.65
CA VAL A 194 -3.22 7.68 -7.19
C VAL A 194 -4.48 7.90 -6.38
N ILE A 195 -5.65 7.52 -6.91
CA ILE A 195 -6.94 7.73 -6.22
C ILE A 195 -6.99 6.93 -4.91
N ALA A 196 -6.52 5.67 -4.91
CA ALA A 196 -6.48 4.84 -3.71
C ALA A 196 -5.57 5.45 -2.64
N LYS A 197 -4.38 5.91 -3.05
CA LYS A 197 -3.39 6.51 -2.15
C LYS A 197 -3.90 7.81 -1.53
N VAL A 198 -4.49 8.70 -2.34
CA VAL A 198 -5.01 9.99 -1.85
C VAL A 198 -6.15 9.78 -0.87
N GLU A 199 -7.08 8.90 -1.19
CA GLU A 199 -8.25 8.64 -0.36
C GLU A 199 -7.85 7.98 0.98
N ARG A 200 -7.02 6.93 0.94
CA ARG A 200 -6.51 6.32 2.18
C ARG A 200 -5.68 7.29 3.02
N ASP A 201 -4.80 8.08 2.40
CA ASP A 201 -3.97 9.04 3.14
C ASP A 201 -4.81 10.14 3.80
N ARG A 202 -5.97 10.49 3.21
CA ARG A 202 -6.96 11.38 3.81
C ARG A 202 -7.58 10.75 5.06
N MET A 203 -8.07 9.51 4.97
CA MET A 203 -8.62 8.78 6.13
C MET A 203 -7.61 8.70 7.28
N MET A 204 -6.34 8.42 6.98
CA MET A 204 -5.31 8.36 8.04
C MET A 204 -5.03 9.71 8.70
N ARG A 205 -5.19 10.83 7.98
CA ARG A 205 -5.10 12.18 8.56
C ARG A 205 -6.31 12.51 9.43
N GLU A 206 -7.50 12.08 9.01
CA GLU A 206 -8.71 12.23 9.83
C GLU A 206 -8.57 11.45 11.13
N LEU A 207 -8.12 10.20 11.07
CA LEU A 207 -7.85 9.38 12.26
C LEU A 207 -6.77 9.98 13.17
N HIS A 208 -5.77 10.69 12.61
CA HIS A 208 -4.78 11.40 13.41
C HIS A 208 -5.39 12.53 14.25
N THR A 209 -6.50 13.13 13.82
CA THR A 209 -7.18 14.16 14.65
C THR A 209 -7.77 13.56 15.93
N GLU A 210 -8.17 12.30 15.91
CA GLU A 210 -8.69 11.56 17.07
C GLU A 210 -7.55 10.93 17.90
N TYR A 211 -6.50 10.42 17.23
CA TYR A 211 -5.34 9.77 17.85
C TYR A 211 -4.01 10.46 17.44
N PRO A 212 -3.75 11.69 17.94
CA PRO A 212 -2.62 12.49 17.49
C PRO A 212 -1.26 11.83 17.77
N ASP A 213 -1.13 11.17 18.92
CA ASP A 213 0.14 10.59 19.38
C ASP A 213 0.71 9.56 18.40
N PHE A 214 -0.14 8.85 17.64
CA PHE A 214 0.30 7.81 16.70
C PHE A 214 0.91 8.36 15.40
N GLY A 215 0.85 9.67 15.14
CA GLY A 215 1.51 10.32 13.99
C GLY A 215 1.05 9.83 12.61
N TRP A 216 -0.22 9.42 12.48
CA TRP A 216 -0.77 8.85 11.24
C TRP A 216 -0.91 9.86 10.09
N ASP A 217 -0.84 11.15 10.37
CA ASP A 217 -0.71 12.21 9.37
C ASP A 217 0.63 12.17 8.61
N ILE A 218 1.65 11.52 9.17
CA ILE A 218 2.96 11.31 8.53
C ILE A 218 3.12 9.85 8.12
N ASN A 219 3.02 8.92 9.08
CA ASN A 219 3.37 7.52 8.85
C ASN A 219 2.25 6.69 8.20
N LYS A 220 1.03 7.22 8.08
CA LYS A 220 -0.13 6.56 7.42
C LYS A 220 -0.46 5.17 7.97
N GLY A 221 -0.17 4.92 9.24
CA GLY A 221 -0.36 3.64 9.91
C GLY A 221 0.74 2.61 9.64
N TYR A 222 1.80 2.96 8.89
CA TYR A 222 2.93 2.05 8.67
C TYR A 222 3.81 1.91 9.92
N ALA A 223 4.55 0.80 9.97
CA ALA A 223 5.34 0.36 11.11
C ALA A 223 6.65 1.16 11.33
N THR A 224 6.54 2.48 11.46
CA THR A 224 7.67 3.36 11.80
C THR A 224 8.06 3.22 13.27
N VAL A 225 9.28 3.63 13.62
CA VAL A 225 9.78 3.60 15.00
C VAL A 225 8.85 4.42 15.91
N SER A 226 8.52 5.66 15.52
CA SER A 226 7.61 6.53 16.29
C SER A 226 6.22 5.91 16.51
N HIS A 227 5.67 5.26 15.48
CA HIS A 227 4.39 4.56 15.62
C HIS A 227 4.47 3.40 16.63
N ARG A 228 5.55 2.61 16.57
CA ARG A 228 5.75 1.49 17.50
C ARG A 228 6.03 1.95 18.93
N ASP A 229 6.70 3.08 19.11
CA ASP A 229 6.98 3.64 20.44
C ASP A 229 5.68 4.00 21.17
N VAL A 230 4.76 4.67 20.47
CA VAL A 230 3.44 5.02 21.01
C VAL A 230 2.62 3.76 21.28
N LEU A 231 2.65 2.80 20.36
CA LEU A 231 2.01 1.48 20.55
C LEU A 231 2.51 0.75 21.81
N ARG A 232 3.81 0.82 22.13
CA ARG A 232 4.38 0.22 23.35
C ARG A 232 3.90 0.94 24.62
N ALA A 233 3.76 2.27 24.56
CA ALA A 233 3.41 3.07 25.72
C ALA A 233 1.89 3.09 26.01
N ALA A 234 1.06 3.23 24.97
CA ALA A 234 -0.38 3.46 25.08
C ALA A 234 -1.23 2.26 24.66
N GLY A 235 -0.65 1.25 24.03
CA GLY A 235 -1.38 0.09 23.49
C GLY A 235 -2.08 0.37 22.15
N PRO A 236 -2.74 -0.66 21.57
CA PRO A 236 -3.45 -0.53 20.30
C PRO A 236 -4.79 0.19 20.46
N THR A 237 -5.20 0.87 19.40
CA THR A 237 -6.54 1.48 19.24
C THR A 237 -7.46 0.56 18.41
N PRO A 238 -8.77 0.85 18.32
CA PRO A 238 -9.67 0.10 17.42
C PRO A 238 -9.24 0.11 15.95
N TYR A 239 -8.41 1.05 15.51
CA TYR A 239 -7.94 1.11 14.13
C TYR A 239 -6.69 0.29 13.85
N HIS A 240 -6.12 -0.37 14.88
CA HIS A 240 -5.00 -1.29 14.70
C HIS A 240 -5.47 -2.68 14.30
N ARG A 241 -4.66 -3.37 13.51
CA ARG A 241 -4.87 -4.76 13.09
C ARG A 241 -4.32 -5.69 14.16
N VAL A 242 -5.11 -5.97 15.19
CA VAL A 242 -4.63 -6.65 16.41
C VAL A 242 -4.32 -8.13 16.19
N SER A 243 -4.77 -8.73 15.08
CA SER A 243 -4.35 -10.08 14.67
C SER A 243 -2.88 -10.12 14.19
N TRP A 244 -2.25 -8.96 13.96
CA TRP A 244 -0.89 -8.85 13.48
C TRP A 244 0.13 -8.70 14.62
N ARG A 245 1.41 -8.93 14.31
CA ARG A 245 2.52 -8.65 15.23
C ARG A 245 2.81 -7.15 15.28
N LEU A 246 2.05 -6.42 16.09
CA LEU A 246 2.11 -4.95 16.20
C LEU A 246 3.44 -4.41 16.72
N LEU A 247 4.14 -5.14 17.60
CA LEU A 247 5.40 -4.69 18.22
C LEU A 247 6.67 -5.30 17.60
N GLY A 248 6.53 -6.28 16.70
CA GLY A 248 7.66 -7.08 16.24
C GLY A 248 7.91 -8.25 17.18
N GLY A 249 8.59 -9.30 16.71
CA GLY A 249 8.74 -10.57 17.42
C GLY A 249 9.69 -10.57 18.62
N GLU A 250 9.96 -9.43 19.24
CA GLU A 250 10.68 -9.41 20.51
C GLU A 250 9.68 -9.75 21.61
N LEU A 251 9.51 -11.06 21.84
CA LEU A 251 9.13 -11.55 23.15
C LEU A 251 10.10 -10.90 24.14
N LEU A 252 9.57 -10.20 25.13
CA LEU A 252 10.32 -9.87 26.33
C LEU A 252 10.76 -11.21 26.93
N GLU A 253 12.00 -11.63 26.66
CA GLU A 253 12.66 -12.65 27.46
C GLU A 253 12.81 -12.06 28.87
N GLY A 254 12.14 -12.66 29.85
CA GLY A 254 12.45 -12.45 31.25
C GLY A 254 11.25 -12.31 32.16
N VAL A 255 10.83 -13.44 32.73
CA VAL A 255 10.92 -13.61 34.19
C VAL A 255 11.50 -15.01 34.42
N GLN A 256 12.79 -15.06 34.81
CA GLN A 256 13.32 -16.25 35.49
C GLN A 256 12.56 -16.36 36.81
N ASP A 257 11.90 -17.49 37.00
CA ASP A 257 11.30 -17.87 38.27
C ASP A 257 12.44 -18.30 39.20
N ASP A 258 13.06 -17.32 39.86
CA ASP A 258 13.99 -17.53 40.95
C ASP A 258 13.19 -17.79 42.23
N GLY A 259 12.44 -18.90 42.24
CA GLY A 259 11.60 -19.32 43.36
C GLY A 259 12.26 -20.41 44.18
N GLU A 260 13.11 -20.01 45.14
CA GLU A 260 13.52 -20.85 46.27
C GLU A 260 12.28 -21.45 46.96
N GLY A 261 12.14 -22.78 46.89
CA GLY A 261 11.20 -23.54 47.72
C GLY A 261 11.86 -23.92 49.05
N PRO A 262 11.22 -23.67 50.21
CA PRO A 262 11.82 -23.96 51.50
C PRO A 262 11.83 -25.47 51.77
N GLY A 263 12.93 -25.94 52.37
CA GLY A 263 12.98 -27.27 52.96
C GLY A 263 11.97 -27.40 54.09
N VAL A 264 11.32 -28.57 54.15
CA VAL A 264 10.66 -29.06 55.36
C VAL A 264 10.91 -30.57 55.43
N GLU A 265 11.55 -30.96 56.53
CA GLU A 265 11.73 -32.32 57.02
C GLU A 265 10.39 -32.95 57.40
N ASP A 266 10.17 -34.21 57.02
CA ASP A 266 9.84 -35.34 57.90
C ASP A 266 9.76 -36.65 57.10
#